data_AF-A0AAN5CWC1-F1
#
_entry.id   AF-A0AAN5CWC1-F1
#
_cell.length_a   1.000
_cell.length_b   1.000
_cell.length_c   1.000
_cell.angle_alpha   90.00
_cell.angle_beta   90.00
_cell.angle_gamma   90.00
#
_symmetry.space_group_name_H-M   'P 1'
#
loop_
_entity.id
_entity.type
_entity.pdbx_description
1 polymer ?
#
loop_
_entity_poly.entity_id
_entity_poly.type
_entity_poly.pdbx_seq_one_letter_code
_entity_poly.pdbx_strand_id
1 'polypeptide(L)'
;SRMSLMRHGGRSIVALILSCLVTDCVAKAISGSEILDSDAPCTGKWTKLPDGMCYRVSTEPQMNIYDAEMLCRNYGGHLPSISSSEQSDIIQAYLAGKNYQNQIFWIGLYCMWEDRSPEEARPIAKRAWIDGTLYADYSNFLNPDDDTDTCSNPIDNDSFAYNGALKGKWQRQMFNWTMTT
;
A
#
# COMPACT_ATOMS: atom_id res chain seq x y z
N SER A 1 -38.46 -2.94 -30.64
CA SER A 1 -37.58 -4.04 -31.07
C SER A 1 -36.23 -3.52 -31.53
N ARG A 2 -35.16 -4.25 -31.16
CA ARG A 2 -33.74 -4.15 -31.58
C ARG A 2 -32.85 -3.01 -31.03
N MET A 3 -32.30 -3.30 -29.84
CA MET A 3 -30.89 -3.60 -29.54
C MET A 3 -29.75 -3.11 -30.46
N SER A 4 -28.82 -2.42 -29.79
CA SER A 4 -27.34 -2.43 -29.88
C SER A 4 -26.63 -1.74 -31.05
N LEU A 5 -25.77 -0.78 -30.68
CA LEU A 5 -24.33 -0.83 -30.99
C LEU A 5 -23.58 0.04 -29.97
N MET A 6 -22.82 -0.63 -29.09
CA MET A 6 -21.77 -0.01 -28.29
C MET A 6 -20.69 0.57 -29.22
N ARG A 7 -20.22 1.77 -28.91
CA ARG A 7 -18.88 2.22 -29.30
C ARG A 7 -18.09 2.53 -28.04
N HIS A 8 -17.13 1.67 -27.74
CA HIS A 8 -16.04 1.95 -26.83
C HIS A 8 -15.23 3.13 -27.35
N GLY A 9 -15.08 4.17 -26.53
CA GLY A 9 -14.30 5.35 -26.85
C GLY A 9 -14.20 6.27 -25.66
N GLY A 10 -13.25 5.98 -24.76
CA GLY A 10 -12.90 6.85 -23.64
C GLY A 10 -11.63 6.35 -22.97
N ARG A 11 -10.49 6.96 -23.31
CA ARG A 11 -9.25 6.84 -22.55
C ARG A 11 -9.35 7.68 -21.28
N SER A 12 -8.69 7.21 -20.21
CA SER A 12 -8.38 7.89 -18.94
C SER A 12 -9.51 8.03 -17.92
N ILE A 13 -9.40 7.26 -16.83
CA ILE A 13 -9.06 7.72 -15.47
C ILE A 13 -8.57 6.47 -14.73
N VAL A 14 -7.26 6.35 -14.54
CA VAL A 14 -6.69 5.38 -13.60
C VAL A 14 -6.99 5.96 -12.21
N ALA A 15 -8.08 5.52 -11.58
CA ALA A 15 -8.27 5.76 -10.16
C ALA A 15 -7.20 4.92 -9.45
N LEU A 16 -6.17 5.59 -8.93
CA LEU A 16 -5.24 4.97 -8.00
C LEU A 16 -6.03 4.72 -6.71
N ILE A 17 -6.58 3.51 -6.62
CA ILE A 17 -7.22 3.05 -5.41
C ILE A 17 -6.14 2.95 -4.34
N LEU A 18 -6.45 3.25 -3.09
CA LEU A 18 -5.51 3.20 -1.99
C LEU A 18 -6.03 2.19 -0.98
N SER A 19 -5.20 1.26 -0.51
CA SER A 19 -5.54 0.46 0.67
C SER A 19 -4.76 0.98 1.86
N CYS A 20 -5.41 1.10 3.01
CA CYS A 20 -4.79 1.36 4.31
C CYS A 20 -4.89 0.11 5.18
N LEU A 21 -3.90 -0.11 6.04
CA LEU A 21 -3.75 -1.20 7.00
C LEU A 21 -3.64 -0.64 8.43
N VAL A 22 -4.17 -1.37 9.41
CA VAL A 22 -3.88 -1.18 10.84
C VAL A 22 -3.41 -2.51 11.42
N THR A 23 -2.28 -2.50 12.12
CA THR A 23 -1.71 -3.62 12.85
C THR A 23 -2.21 -3.62 14.30
N ASP A 24 -3.44 -4.12 14.50
CA ASP A 24 -4.18 -4.15 15.77
C ASP A 24 -4.39 -2.78 16.47
N CYS A 25 -5.61 -2.55 16.98
CA CYS A 25 -5.99 -1.29 17.60
C CYS A 25 -5.14 -0.97 18.84
N VAL A 26 -4.13 -0.11 18.70
CA VAL A 26 -3.76 0.80 19.79
C VAL A 26 -4.29 2.19 19.45
N ALA A 27 -5.61 2.32 19.51
CA ALA A 27 -6.17 3.59 19.94
C ALA A 27 -5.62 3.82 21.34
N LYS A 28 -4.66 4.75 21.46
CA LYS A 28 -4.12 5.21 22.72
C LYS A 28 -5.29 5.54 23.64
N ALA A 29 -5.54 4.70 24.65
CA ALA A 29 -6.54 4.95 25.67
C ALA A 29 -6.13 6.22 26.42
N ILE A 30 -6.76 7.35 26.09
CA ILE A 30 -6.81 8.48 27.01
C ILE A 30 -7.84 8.06 28.06
N SER A 31 -7.38 7.94 29.31
CA SER A 31 -8.19 7.50 30.42
C SER A 31 -9.44 8.35 30.59
N GLY A 32 -10.61 7.70 30.56
CA GLY A 32 -11.86 8.22 31.09
C GLY A 32 -12.76 8.91 30.06
N SER A 33 -13.57 8.13 29.35
CA SER A 33 -14.98 8.46 29.03
C SER A 33 -15.64 7.31 28.26
N GLU A 34 -16.59 6.66 28.95
CA GLU A 34 -17.78 5.95 28.48
C GLU A 34 -17.73 5.05 27.23
N ILE A 35 -17.72 3.74 27.52
CA ILE A 35 -18.15 2.56 26.72
C ILE A 35 -18.54 2.87 25.26
N LEU A 36 -17.56 2.78 24.37
CA LEU A 36 -17.80 2.41 22.98
C LEU A 36 -17.46 0.92 22.88
N ASP A 37 -18.41 0.12 22.38
CA ASP A 37 -18.24 -1.32 22.09
C ASP A 37 -16.85 -1.59 21.51
N SER A 38 -15.96 -2.14 22.32
CA SER A 38 -14.53 -2.29 22.04
C SER A 38 -14.16 -3.71 21.58
N ASP A 39 -15.15 -4.55 21.29
CA ASP A 39 -14.94 -5.95 20.87
C ASP A 39 -15.11 -6.20 19.37
N ALA A 40 -15.24 -5.16 18.54
CA ALA A 40 -15.13 -5.29 17.09
C ALA A 40 -13.81 -4.68 16.60
N PRO A 41 -12.79 -5.50 16.25
CA PRO A 41 -11.44 -5.02 15.98
C PRO A 41 -11.33 -4.10 14.75
N CYS A 42 -12.36 -4.05 13.90
CA CYS A 42 -12.45 -3.13 12.76
C CYS A 42 -13.81 -2.43 12.76
N THR A 43 -13.88 -1.14 13.09
CA THR A 43 -15.13 -0.37 13.13
C THR A 43 -15.33 0.50 11.89
N GLY A 44 -16.57 0.93 11.64
CA GLY A 44 -16.88 1.88 10.57
C GLY A 44 -16.60 1.36 9.15
N LYS A 45 -15.65 1.98 8.44
CA LYS A 45 -15.30 1.64 7.04
C LYS A 45 -14.15 0.62 6.92
N TRP A 46 -13.67 0.08 8.03
CA TRP A 46 -12.63 -0.95 8.07
C TRP A 46 -13.24 -2.35 7.90
N THR A 47 -12.54 -3.24 7.20
CA THR A 47 -12.93 -4.64 7.02
C THR A 47 -11.88 -5.53 7.68
N LYS A 48 -12.29 -6.39 8.64
CA LYS A 48 -11.39 -7.41 9.19
C LYS A 48 -11.18 -8.51 8.16
N LEU A 49 -9.93 -8.83 7.86
CA LEU A 49 -9.58 -9.94 6.96
C LEU A 49 -9.07 -11.16 7.75
N PRO A 50 -8.95 -12.34 7.11
CA PRO A 50 -8.55 -13.58 7.79
C PRO A 50 -7.16 -13.55 8.46
N ASP A 51 -6.27 -12.65 8.02
CA ASP A 51 -4.96 -12.39 8.64
C ASP A 51 -5.07 -11.66 9.98
N GLY A 52 -6.28 -11.35 10.44
CA GLY A 52 -6.54 -10.64 11.69
C GLY A 52 -6.51 -9.13 11.58
N MET A 53 -6.02 -8.59 10.46
CA MET A 53 -5.80 -7.16 10.26
C MET A 53 -7.05 -6.44 9.72
N CYS A 54 -7.07 -5.12 9.88
CA CYS A 54 -8.11 -4.27 9.33
C CYS A 54 -7.64 -3.57 8.06
N TYR A 55 -8.44 -3.70 7.00
CA TYR A 55 -8.17 -3.06 5.72
C TYR A 55 -9.28 -2.09 5.36
N ARG A 56 -8.89 -0.95 4.79
CA ARG A 56 -9.81 0.01 4.21
C ARG A 56 -9.32 0.42 2.84
N VAL A 57 -10.24 0.41 1.87
CA VAL A 57 -9.95 0.92 0.53
C VAL A 57 -10.49 2.34 0.41
N SER A 58 -9.70 3.23 -0.17
CA SER A 58 -10.07 4.58 -0.58
C SER A 58 -10.02 4.69 -2.10
N THR A 59 -10.96 5.43 -2.66
CA THR A 59 -11.08 5.67 -4.11
C THR A 59 -10.78 7.13 -4.46
N GLU A 60 -10.01 7.82 -3.61
CA GLU A 60 -9.59 9.19 -3.88
C GLU A 60 -8.75 9.24 -5.16
N PRO A 61 -8.93 10.27 -6.01
CA PRO A 61 -8.20 10.39 -7.26
C PRO A 61 -6.70 10.64 -7.02
N GLN A 62 -5.89 10.25 -8.01
CA GLN A 62 -4.43 10.35 -8.10
C GLN A 62 -3.72 11.09 -6.95
N MET A 63 -3.17 10.31 -6.02
CA MET A 63 -2.34 10.80 -4.93
C MET A 63 -0.90 10.30 -5.12
N ASN A 64 0.09 11.11 -4.76
CA ASN A 64 1.44 10.62 -4.55
C ASN A 64 1.49 9.76 -3.27
N ILE A 65 2.58 9.02 -3.06
CA ILE A 65 2.72 8.12 -1.90
C ILE A 65 2.62 8.86 -0.55
N TYR A 66 3.11 10.10 -0.45
CA TYR A 66 3.08 10.88 0.78
C TYR A 66 1.66 11.27 1.15
N ASP A 67 0.89 11.79 0.20
CA ASP A 67 -0.51 12.16 0.40
C ASP A 67 -1.36 10.92 0.71
N ALA A 68 -1.07 9.80 0.05
CA ALA A 68 -1.70 8.50 0.32
C ALA A 68 -1.42 8.02 1.75
N GLU A 69 -0.18 8.07 2.22
CA GLU A 69 0.18 7.73 3.60
C GLU A 69 -0.51 8.68 4.60
N MET A 70 -0.52 9.98 4.34
CA MET A 70 -1.21 10.96 5.19
C MET A 70 -2.70 10.68 5.29
N LEU A 71 -3.34 10.26 4.19
CA LEU A 71 -4.74 9.85 4.20
C LEU A 71 -4.96 8.60 5.07
N CYS A 72 -4.07 7.59 4.97
CA CYS A 72 -4.14 6.41 5.81
C CYS A 72 -3.95 6.74 7.30
N ARG A 73 -3.00 7.63 7.63
CA ARG A 73 -2.80 8.13 9.00
C ARG A 73 -4.03 8.84 9.54
N ASN A 74 -4.69 9.65 8.71
CA ASN A 74 -5.94 10.32 9.10
C ASN A 74 -7.10 9.33 9.35
N TYR A 75 -7.04 8.12 8.78
CA TYR A 75 -7.98 7.05 9.09
C TYR A 75 -7.58 6.21 10.31
N GLY A 76 -6.41 6.47 10.91
CA GLY A 76 -5.87 5.70 12.03
C GLY A 76 -5.06 4.47 11.61
N GLY A 77 -4.50 4.46 10.40
CA GLY A 77 -3.63 3.39 9.90
C GLY A 77 -2.46 3.89 9.05
N HIS A 78 -1.89 3.00 8.26
CA HIS A 78 -0.76 3.25 7.37
C HIS A 78 -1.00 2.62 6.01
N LEU A 79 -0.19 2.95 5.00
CA LEU A 79 -0.07 2.11 3.81
C LEU A 79 0.31 0.67 4.21
N PRO A 80 -0.26 -0.37 3.58
CA PRO A 80 -0.05 -1.75 4.00
C PRO A 80 1.38 -2.21 3.80
N SER A 81 1.90 -2.90 4.80
CA SER A 81 2.94 -3.91 4.61
C SER A 81 2.34 -5.20 4.02
N ILE A 82 3.16 -5.94 3.29
CA ILE A 82 2.81 -7.27 2.80
C ILE A 82 3.99 -8.19 3.10
N SER A 83 3.82 -9.06 4.09
CA SER A 83 4.88 -9.85 4.70
C SER A 83 4.81 -11.34 4.36
N SER A 84 3.80 -11.78 3.61
CA SER A 84 3.65 -13.17 3.16
C SER A 84 2.82 -13.28 1.89
N SER A 85 2.96 -14.41 1.19
CA SER A 85 2.11 -14.73 0.04
C SER A 85 0.65 -14.90 0.45
N GLU A 86 0.38 -15.47 1.63
CA GLU A 86 -0.96 -15.63 2.17
C GLU A 86 -1.66 -14.28 2.40
N GLN A 87 -0.93 -13.30 2.97
CA GLN A 87 -1.44 -11.94 3.11
C GLN A 87 -1.74 -11.30 1.74
N SER A 88 -0.87 -11.51 0.75
CA SER A 88 -1.10 -11.05 -0.62
C SER A 88 -2.36 -11.65 -1.24
N ASP A 89 -2.60 -12.95 -1.05
CA ASP A 89 -3.79 -13.65 -1.56
C ASP A 89 -5.07 -13.15 -0.87
N ILE A 90 -5.02 -12.91 0.44
CA ILE A 90 -6.11 -12.31 1.21
C ILE A 90 -6.46 -10.91 0.67
N ILE A 91 -5.46 -10.06 0.43
CA ILE A 91 -5.64 -8.73 -0.15
C ILE A 91 -6.26 -8.84 -1.55
N GLN A 92 -5.76 -9.77 -2.39
CA GLN A 92 -6.30 -9.99 -3.74
C GLN A 92 -7.79 -10.37 -3.70
N ALA A 93 -8.18 -11.30 -2.81
CA ALA A 93 -9.55 -11.74 -2.64
C ALA A 93 -10.45 -10.60 -2.14
N TYR A 94 -9.97 -9.82 -1.18
CA TYR A 94 -10.66 -8.64 -0.67
C TYR A 94 -10.94 -7.61 -1.77
N LEU A 95 -9.94 -7.29 -2.60
CA LEU A 95 -10.10 -6.37 -3.72
C LEU A 95 -11.08 -6.90 -4.77
N ALA A 96 -11.04 -8.19 -5.07
CA ALA A 96 -12.00 -8.82 -5.97
C ALA A 96 -13.44 -8.67 -5.45
N GLY A 97 -13.67 -8.89 -4.15
CA GLY A 97 -14.97 -8.67 -3.50
C GLY A 97 -15.45 -7.21 -3.56
N LYS A 98 -14.55 -6.25 -3.80
CA LYS A 98 -14.86 -4.82 -3.97
C LYS A 98 -14.83 -4.34 -5.43
N ASN A 99 -14.62 -5.24 -6.40
CA ASN A 99 -14.43 -4.93 -7.83
C ASN A 99 -13.19 -4.09 -8.15
N TYR A 100 -12.12 -4.25 -7.35
CA TYR A 100 -10.85 -3.54 -7.48
C TYR A 100 -9.66 -4.47 -7.79
N GLN A 101 -9.92 -5.72 -8.15
CA GLN A 101 -8.89 -6.73 -8.41
C GLN A 101 -7.91 -6.39 -9.53
N ASN A 102 -8.26 -5.45 -10.43
CA ASN A 102 -7.40 -5.03 -11.54
C ASN A 102 -6.73 -3.68 -11.31
N GLN A 103 -6.88 -3.10 -10.11
CA GLN A 103 -6.40 -1.76 -9.80
C GLN A 103 -4.98 -1.79 -9.24
N ILE A 104 -4.33 -0.64 -9.29
CA ILE A 104 -3.00 -0.41 -8.70
C ILE A 104 -3.19 0.45 -7.46
N PHE A 105 -2.55 0.08 -6.36
CA PHE A 105 -2.61 0.82 -5.10
C PHE A 105 -1.27 0.91 -4.41
N TRP A 106 -1.03 2.04 -3.76
CA TRP A 106 0.19 2.26 -2.97
C TRP A 106 0.32 1.23 -1.85
N ILE A 107 1.55 0.77 -1.62
CA ILE A 107 1.94 -0.04 -0.46
C ILE A 107 3.01 0.73 0.32
N GLY A 108 3.22 0.34 1.58
CA GLY A 108 4.09 1.06 2.50
C GLY A 108 5.59 0.82 2.28
N LEU A 109 6.00 0.24 1.15
CA LEU A 109 7.38 -0.14 0.90
C LEU A 109 8.19 1.09 0.50
N TYR A 110 9.26 1.37 1.24
CA TYR A 110 10.17 2.48 0.96
C TYR A 110 11.62 2.09 1.26
N CYS A 111 12.53 3.01 0.95
CA CYS A 111 13.95 2.90 1.25
C CYS A 111 14.29 3.77 2.47
N MET A 112 14.69 3.12 3.56
CA MET A 112 15.15 3.78 4.77
C MET A 112 16.66 4.01 4.71
N TRP A 113 17.09 5.22 5.05
CA TRP A 113 18.49 5.56 5.20
C TRP A 113 19.02 5.09 6.55
N GLU A 114 20.05 4.24 6.55
CA GLU A 114 20.84 3.95 7.74
C GLU A 114 22.14 4.76 7.68
N ASP A 115 22.31 5.72 8.60
CA ASP A 115 23.60 6.39 8.82
C ASP A 115 24.60 5.34 9.33
N ARG A 116 25.57 4.96 8.48
CA ARG A 116 26.55 3.93 8.86
C ARG A 116 27.75 4.50 9.61
N SER A 117 28.25 3.63 10.49
CA SER A 117 29.55 3.64 11.16
C SER A 117 30.70 4.03 10.20
N PRO A 118 31.74 4.74 10.68
CA PRO A 118 32.89 5.21 9.88
C PRO A 118 33.67 4.12 9.11
N GLU A 119 33.45 2.84 9.38
CA GLU A 119 34.28 1.74 8.83
C GLU A 119 33.86 1.27 7.43
N GLU A 120 32.67 1.62 6.92
CA GLU A 120 32.23 1.22 5.57
C GLU A 120 31.69 2.41 4.77
N ALA A 121 32.53 2.97 3.89
CA ALA A 121 32.39 4.27 3.22
C ALA A 121 31.26 4.39 2.17
N ARG A 122 30.20 3.58 2.22
CA ARG A 122 29.01 3.75 1.37
C ARG A 122 27.76 3.70 2.24
N PRO A 123 26.99 4.78 2.32
CA PRO A 123 25.71 4.72 3.01
C PRO A 123 24.78 3.77 2.26
N ILE A 124 24.10 2.91 3.00
CA ILE A 124 23.21 1.88 2.45
C ILE A 124 21.78 2.27 2.81
N ALA A 125 20.98 2.51 1.78
CA ALA A 125 19.53 2.54 1.94
C ALA A 125 19.01 1.10 1.92
N LYS A 126 18.20 0.72 2.92
CA LYS A 126 17.60 -0.62 3.03
C LYS A 126 16.09 -0.56 2.85
N ARG A 127 15.49 -1.69 2.45
CA ARG A 127 14.04 -1.85 2.37
C ARG A 127 13.39 -1.79 3.75
N ALA A 128 12.26 -1.10 3.84
CA ALA A 128 11.47 -0.99 5.06
C ALA A 128 9.98 -0.77 4.76
N TRP A 129 9.12 -1.12 5.72
CA TRP A 129 7.70 -0.81 5.69
C TRP A 129 7.37 0.40 6.56
N ILE A 130 6.58 1.34 6.02
CA ILE A 130 6.26 2.63 6.66
C ILE A 130 5.44 2.49 7.96
N ASP A 131 4.79 1.34 8.14
CA ASP A 131 4.03 0.97 9.33
C ASP A 131 4.92 0.36 10.44
N GLY A 132 6.23 0.22 10.19
CA GLY A 132 7.19 -0.37 11.12
C GLY A 132 7.25 -1.91 11.10
N THR A 133 6.48 -2.56 10.23
CA THR A 133 6.57 -4.01 10.03
C THR A 133 7.98 -4.39 9.58
N LEU A 134 8.51 -5.47 10.16
CA LEU A 134 9.84 -5.96 9.78
C LEU A 134 9.83 -6.40 8.32
N TYR A 135 10.77 -5.84 7.54
CA TYR A 135 11.05 -6.35 6.20
C TYR A 135 11.81 -7.68 6.35
N ALA A 136 11.17 -8.78 5.98
CA ALA A 136 11.67 -10.14 6.13
C ALA A 136 12.00 -10.75 4.74
N ASP A 137 11.79 -12.05 4.57
CA ASP A 137 12.16 -12.83 3.39
C ASP A 137 11.09 -12.88 2.29
N TYR A 138 9.92 -12.30 2.51
CA TYR A 138 8.87 -12.21 1.49
C TYR A 138 9.04 -10.97 0.62
N SER A 139 9.19 -11.20 -0.69
CA SER A 139 9.10 -10.18 -1.71
C SER A 139 8.20 -10.63 -2.86
N ASN A 140 7.60 -9.67 -3.58
CA ASN A 140 6.80 -9.98 -4.77
C ASN A 140 7.01 -8.94 -5.87
N PHE A 141 8.24 -8.51 -6.12
CA PHE A 141 8.53 -7.50 -7.14
C PHE A 141 8.11 -7.94 -8.54
N LEU A 142 7.64 -6.97 -9.33
CA LEU A 142 7.32 -7.16 -10.74
C LEU A 142 8.58 -7.31 -11.58
N ASN A 143 9.56 -6.43 -11.36
CA ASN A 143 10.87 -6.51 -11.99
C ASN A 143 11.85 -7.21 -11.02
N PRO A 144 12.49 -8.33 -11.43
CA PRO A 144 13.51 -8.98 -10.62
C PRO A 144 14.65 -8.07 -10.20
N ASP A 145 15.01 -7.05 -10.99
CA ASP A 145 16.07 -6.10 -10.63
C ASP A 145 15.71 -5.21 -9.43
N ASP A 146 14.41 -5.12 -9.09
CA ASP A 146 13.94 -4.40 -7.90
C ASP A 146 14.07 -5.24 -6.62
N ASP A 147 14.22 -6.56 -6.75
CA ASP A 147 14.33 -7.53 -5.67
C ASP A 147 15.76 -7.57 -5.11
N THR A 148 16.11 -6.50 -4.42
CA THR A 148 17.43 -6.29 -3.82
C THR A 148 17.27 -5.78 -2.39
N ASP A 149 18.14 -6.27 -1.49
CA ASP A 149 18.17 -5.86 -0.07
C ASP A 149 18.55 -4.39 0.12
N THR A 150 19.24 -3.83 -0.88
CA THR A 150 19.75 -2.46 -0.89
C THR A 150 19.09 -1.65 -1.99
N CYS A 151 18.73 -0.40 -1.70
CA CYS A 151 18.20 0.49 -2.73
C CYS A 151 19.33 1.11 -3.58
N SER A 152 19.17 1.08 -4.91
CA SER A 152 20.24 1.37 -5.89
C SER A 152 20.76 2.82 -5.90
N ASN A 153 20.06 3.77 -5.29
CA ASN A 153 20.57 5.11 -5.04
C ASN A 153 19.65 5.78 -3.99
N PRO A 154 20.17 6.38 -2.91
CA PRO A 154 19.35 7.08 -1.92
C PRO A 154 18.58 8.31 -2.42
N ILE A 155 18.87 8.77 -3.65
CA ILE A 155 18.16 9.86 -4.30
C ILE A 155 16.87 9.35 -4.97
N ASP A 156 16.81 8.06 -5.28
CA ASP A 156 15.64 7.47 -5.89
C ASP A 156 14.62 7.23 -4.76
N ASN A 157 13.64 8.13 -4.66
CA ASN A 157 12.43 7.99 -3.83
C ASN A 157 11.54 6.85 -4.36
N ASP A 158 12.13 5.66 -4.48
CA ASP A 158 11.51 4.49 -5.06
C ASP A 158 10.31 4.08 -4.22
N SER A 159 9.15 4.30 -4.81
CA SER A 159 7.86 3.99 -4.22
C SER A 159 7.25 2.84 -5.01
N PHE A 160 6.60 1.91 -4.33
CA PHE A 160 6.03 0.72 -4.96
C PHE A 160 4.52 0.70 -4.79
N ALA A 161 3.85 0.12 -5.77
CA ALA A 161 2.43 -0.13 -5.71
C ALA A 161 2.15 -1.61 -5.95
N TYR A 162 1.15 -2.14 -5.27
CA TYR A 162 0.60 -3.46 -5.55
C TYR A 162 -0.22 -3.40 -6.82
N ASN A 163 0.08 -4.28 -7.78
CA ASN A 163 -0.66 -4.39 -9.02
C ASN A 163 -1.61 -5.60 -8.96
N GLY A 164 -2.90 -5.33 -8.73
CA GLY A 164 -3.91 -6.38 -8.65
C GLY A 164 -4.10 -7.16 -9.95
N ALA A 165 -3.99 -6.49 -11.10
CA ALA A 165 -4.11 -7.15 -12.41
C ALA A 165 -2.97 -8.16 -12.64
N LEU A 166 -1.84 -7.97 -11.95
CA LEU A 166 -0.67 -8.84 -11.98
C LEU A 166 -0.54 -9.67 -10.70
N LYS A 167 -1.66 -10.04 -10.07
CA LYS A 167 -1.69 -10.92 -8.88
C LYS A 167 -0.78 -10.43 -7.75
N GLY A 168 -0.81 -9.12 -7.49
CA GLY A 168 -0.11 -8.52 -6.36
C GLY A 168 1.37 -8.26 -6.54
N LYS A 169 1.86 -8.32 -7.79
CA LYS A 169 3.23 -7.92 -8.09
C LYS A 169 3.48 -6.46 -7.68
N TRP A 170 4.58 -6.21 -6.99
CA TRP A 170 4.99 -4.89 -6.56
C TRP A 170 5.69 -4.18 -7.71
N GLN A 171 5.01 -3.18 -8.26
CA GLN A 171 5.47 -2.40 -9.39
C GLN A 171 6.06 -1.08 -8.90
N ARG A 172 7.34 -0.84 -9.22
CA ARG A 172 7.98 0.47 -9.02
C ARG A 172 7.17 1.57 -9.71
N GLN A 173 6.86 2.63 -8.98
CA GLN A 173 6.18 3.80 -9.50
C GLN A 173 7.21 4.87 -9.80
N MET A 174 7.41 5.18 -11.08
CA MET A 174 8.25 6.31 -11.47
C MET A 174 7.41 7.58 -11.35
N PHE A 175 7.82 8.52 -10.48
CA PHE A 175 7.28 9.87 -10.51
C PHE A 175 7.71 10.53 -11.83
N ASN A 176 6.85 10.48 -12.83
CA ASN A 176 7.07 11.26 -14.05
C ASN A 176 6.77 12.73 -13.72
N TRP A 177 7.81 13.53 -13.48
CA TRP A 177 7.70 15.00 -13.33
C TRP A 177 7.22 15.72 -14.61
N THR A 178 6.84 15.00 -15.67
CA THR A 178 6.57 15.53 -17.01
C THR A 178 5.13 15.33 -17.50
N MET A 179 4.12 15.37 -16.61
CA MET A 179 2.72 15.53 -17.03
C MET A 179 2.05 16.77 -16.41
N THR A 180 2.72 17.91 -16.53
CA THR A 180 2.05 19.22 -16.56
C THR A 180 2.46 19.95 -17.84
N THR A 181 1.69 19.73 -18.90
CA THR A 181 1.43 20.70 -19.97
C THR A 181 0.08 20.39 -20.58
#